data_AF-A0A6G5QGN9-F1
#
_entry.id   AF-A0A6G5QGN9-F1
#
_cell.length_a   1.000
_cell.length_b   1.000
_cell.length_c   1.000
_cell.angle_alpha   90.00
_cell.angle_beta   90.00
_cell.angle_gamma   90.00
#
_symmetry.space_group_name_H-M   'P 1'
#
loop_
_entity.id
_entity.type
_entity.pdbx_description
1 polymer ?
#
loop_
_entity_poly.entity_id
_entity_poly.type
_entity_poly.pdbx_seq_one_letter_code
_entity_poly.pdbx_strand_id
1 'polypeptide(L)' 'MSEILELKNEILELKFILSSLLPKSMSISEISAQTGKSRQTLTAFVKSNLEPKKDFWQQNGKIMLSQTAALKIIRRYNEK' A
#
# COMPACT_ATOMS: atom_id res chain seq x y z
N MET A 1 -20.60 18.06 24.37
CA MET A 1 -20.22 17.73 22.98
C MET A 1 -20.99 16.48 22.59
N SER A 2 -21.37 16.33 21.32
CA SER A 2 -22.10 15.13 20.88
C SER A 2 -21.14 13.94 20.87
N GLU A 3 -21.54 12.82 21.47
CA GLU A 3 -20.80 11.54 21.53
C GLU A 3 -20.31 11.10 20.14
N ILE A 4 -21.06 11.43 19.08
CA ILE A 4 -20.69 11.20 17.67
C ILE A 4 -19.43 11.98 17.26
N LEU A 5 -19.27 13.20 17.76
CA LEU A 5 -18.11 14.05 17.44
C LEU A 5 -16.85 13.50 18.11
N GLU A 6 -16.97 12.99 19.33
CA GLU A 6 -15.86 12.36 20.07
C GLU A 6 -15.39 11.09 19.35
N LEU A 7 -16.32 10.19 19.00
CA LEU A 7 -16.01 8.99 18.21
C LEU A 7 -15.35 9.33 16.86
N LYS A 8 -15.80 10.37 16.18
CA LYS A 8 -15.17 10.82 14.92
C LYS A 8 -13.72 11.24 15.14
N ASN A 9 -13.43 11.96 16.22
CA ASN A 9 -12.09 12.44 16.52
C ASN A 9 -11.15 11.27 16.86
N GLU A 10 -11.61 10.31 17.67
CA GLU A 10 -10.85 9.09 17.99
C GLU A 10 -10.53 8.28 16.72
N ILE A 11 -11.49 8.13 15.80
CA ILE A 11 -11.25 7.45 14.52
C ILE A 11 -10.21 8.18 13.67
N LEU A 12 -10.22 9.51 13.67
CA LEU A 12 -9.23 10.31 12.93
C LEU A 12 -7.83 10.16 13.52
N GLU A 13 -7.72 10.15 14.86
CA GLU A 13 -6.46 9.93 15.55
C GLU A 13 -5.91 8.52 15.28
N LEU A 14 -6.75 7.49 15.34
CA LEU A 14 -6.37 6.12 14.98
C LEU A 14 -5.89 6.02 13.53
N LYS A 15 -6.57 6.66 12.58
CA LYS A 15 -6.11 6.71 11.17
C LYS A 15 -4.76 7.39 11.04
N PHE A 16 -4.52 8.47 11.77
CA PHE A 16 -3.25 9.18 11.75
C PHE A 16 -2.11 8.29 12.28
N ILE A 17 -2.31 7.64 13.43
CA ILE A 17 -1.34 6.71 14.01
C ILE A 17 -1.05 5.54 13.06
N LEU A 18 -2.09 4.92 12.49
CA LEU A 18 -1.91 3.83 11.53
C LEU A 18 -1.13 4.28 10.28
N SER A 19 -1.39 5.50 9.79
CA SER A 19 -0.67 6.04 8.63
C SER A 19 0.82 6.30 8.89
N SER A 20 1.21 6.58 10.14
CA SER A 20 2.60 6.83 10.53
C SER A 20 3.40 5.53 10.73
N LEU A 21 2.71 4.45 11.13
CA LEU A 21 3.31 3.12 11.29
C LEU A 21 3.54 2.40 9.95
N LEU A 22 2.74 2.73 8.93
CA LEU A 22 2.87 2.12 7.61
C LEU A 22 3.94 2.83 6.77
N PRO A 23 4.78 2.08 6.05
CA PRO A 23 5.76 2.69 5.16
C PRO A 23 5.06 3.50 4.06
N LYS A 24 5.63 4.66 3.71
CA LYS A 24 5.08 5.55 2.66
C LYS A 24 5.14 4.92 1.26
N SER A 25 6.06 3.99 1.07
CA SER A 25 6.23 3.23 -0.16
C SER A 25 6.78 1.84 0.15
N MET A 26 6.57 0.90 -0.77
CA MET A 26 7.02 -0.47 -0.64
C MET A 26 7.55 -0.98 -1.98
N SER A 27 8.63 -1.75 -1.95
CA SER A 27 9.21 -2.38 -3.12
C SER A 27 8.42 -3.62 -3.55
N ILE A 28 8.50 -3.98 -4.84
CA ILE A 28 7.98 -5.26 -5.35
C ILE A 28 8.51 -6.45 -4.54
N SER A 29 9.76 -6.41 -4.07
CA SER A 29 10.35 -7.46 -3.26
C SER A 29 9.66 -7.66 -1.91
N GLU A 30 9.28 -6.56 -1.24
CA GLU A 30 8.57 -6.63 0.05
C GLU A 30 7.13 -7.11 -0.16
N ILE A 31 6.44 -6.61 -1.19
CA ILE A 31 5.09 -7.10 -1.54
C ILE A 31 5.14 -8.60 -1.90
N SER A 32 6.18 -9.04 -2.60
CA SER A 32 6.40 -10.45 -2.94
C SER A 32 6.52 -11.31 -1.69
N ALA A 33 7.29 -10.85 -0.69
CA ALA A 33 7.43 -11.54 0.59
C ALA A 33 6.10 -11.62 1.37
N GLN A 34 5.27 -10.57 1.32
CA GLN A 34 3.98 -10.53 2.03
C GLN A 34 2.87 -11.35 1.35
N THR A 35 2.84 -11.36 0.02
CA THR A 35 1.72 -11.97 -0.75
C THR A 35 2.04 -13.39 -1.24
N GLY A 36 3.29 -13.84 -1.12
CA GLY A 36 3.77 -15.10 -1.70
C GLY A 36 3.78 -15.14 -3.23
N LYS A 37 3.53 -13.99 -3.91
CA LYS A 37 3.55 -13.90 -5.37
C LYS A 37 4.95 -13.64 -5.89
N SER A 38 5.25 -14.21 -7.06
CA SER A 38 6.54 -13.97 -7.71
C SER A 38 6.69 -12.49 -8.09
N ARG A 39 7.92 -11.99 -8.06
CA ARG A 39 8.22 -10.62 -8.47
C ARG A 39 7.82 -10.35 -9.93
N GLN A 40 7.89 -11.36 -10.80
CA GLN A 40 7.47 -11.24 -12.21
C GLN A 40 5.97 -11.00 -12.31
N THR A 41 5.15 -11.78 -11.59
CA THR A 41 3.68 -11.60 -11.56
C THR A 41 3.30 -10.23 -11.03
N LEU A 42 3.93 -9.79 -9.94
CA LEU A 42 3.68 -8.46 -9.38
C LEU A 42 4.11 -7.35 -10.33
N THR A 43 5.28 -7.48 -10.96
CA THR A 43 5.78 -6.50 -11.93
C THR A 43 4.86 -6.38 -13.14
N ALA A 44 4.39 -7.52 -13.68
CA ALA A 44 3.46 -7.54 -14.79
C ALA A 44 2.13 -6.85 -14.41
N PHE A 45 1.60 -7.16 -13.22
CA PHE A 45 0.38 -6.53 -12.71
C PHE A 45 0.54 -5.01 -12.57
N VAL A 46 1.62 -4.55 -11.92
CA VAL A 46 1.90 -3.12 -11.72
C VAL A 46 1.97 -2.38 -13.06
N LYS A 47 2.75 -2.90 -14.01
CA LYS A 47 2.94 -2.24 -15.31
C LYS A 47 1.67 -2.17 -16.16
N SER A 48 0.72 -3.08 -15.96
CA SER A 48 -0.52 -3.16 -16.75
C SER A 48 -1.72 -2.47 -16.10
N ASN A 49 -1.70 -2.26 -14.78
CA ASN A 49 -2.88 -1.82 -14.04
C ASN A 49 -2.69 -0.51 -13.25
N LEU A 50 -1.46 -0.02 -13.10
CA LEU A 50 -1.16 1.12 -12.25
C LEU A 50 -0.50 2.26 -13.04
N GLU A 51 -0.61 3.47 -12.51
CA GLU A 51 -0.10 4.68 -13.15
C GLU A 51 1.37 4.96 -12.78
N PRO A 52 2.29 5.05 -13.75
CA PRO A 52 3.69 5.41 -13.48
C PRO A 52 3.81 6.80 -12.85
N LYS A 53 4.83 7.01 -12.01
CA LYS A 53 5.12 8.24 -11.23
C LYS A 53 4.06 8.64 -10.18
N LYS A 54 2.93 7.93 -10.12
CA LYS A 54 1.87 8.15 -9.12
C LYS A 54 1.70 6.93 -8.22
N ASP A 55 1.41 5.79 -8.83
CA ASP A 55 1.20 4.53 -8.10
C ASP A 55 2.51 3.75 -7.96
N PHE A 56 3.42 3.88 -8.93
CA PHE A 56 4.72 3.25 -8.88
C PHE A 56 5.81 4.08 -9.57
N TRP A 57 7.06 3.93 -9.12
CA TRP A 57 8.23 4.58 -9.72
C TRP A 57 9.46 3.69 -9.57
N GLN A 58 10.53 4.03 -10.29
CA GLN A 58 11.83 3.41 -10.09
C GLN A 58 12.64 4.23 -9.08
N GLN A 59 13.24 3.55 -8.10
CA GLN A 59 14.16 4.14 -7.13
C GLN A 59 15.28 3.13 -6.85
N ASN A 60 16.53 3.54 -7.06
CA ASN A 60 17.71 2.69 -6.86
C ASN A 60 17.62 1.32 -7.58
N GLY A 61 17.14 1.33 -8.83
CA GLY A 61 16.96 0.11 -9.64
C GLY A 61 15.81 -0.80 -9.21
N LYS A 62 15.02 -0.42 -8.19
CA LYS A 62 13.85 -1.16 -7.71
C LYS A 62 12.56 -0.47 -8.14
N ILE A 63 11.52 -1.25 -8.42
CA ILE A 63 10.17 -0.74 -8.56
C ILE A 63 9.60 -0.55 -7.16
N MET A 64 9.32 0.71 -6.84
CA MET A 64 8.64 1.14 -5.63
C MET A 64 7.18 1.43 -5.95
N LEU A 65 6.30 1.14 -5.00
CA LEU A 65 4.88 1.45 -5.06
C LEU A 65 4.53 2.43 -3.96
N SER A 66 3.55 3.30 -4.23
CA SER A 66 2.92 4.09 -3.19
C SER A 66 2.26 3.18 -2.15
N GLN A 67 2.12 3.67 -0.92
CA GLN A 67 1.44 2.95 0.15
C GLN A 67 0.04 2.45 -0.28
N THR A 68 -0.73 3.30 -0.97
CA THR A 68 -2.08 2.96 -1.45
C THR A 68 -2.06 1.84 -2.50
N ALA A 69 -1.14 1.92 -3.46
CA ALA A 69 -0.97 0.88 -4.48
C ALA A 69 -0.51 -0.45 -3.87
N ALA A 70 0.44 -0.41 -2.93
CA ALA A 70 0.91 -1.59 -2.21
C ALA A 70 -0.22 -2.27 -1.44
N LEU A 71 -1.00 -1.51 -0.65
CA LEU A 71 -2.14 -2.03 0.10
C LEU A 71 -3.20 -2.64 -0.81
N LYS A 72 -3.50 -2.02 -1.96
CA LYS A 72 -4.44 -2.56 -2.96
C LYS A 72 -4.01 -3.94 -3.46
N ILE A 73 -2.71 -4.11 -3.72
CA ILE A 73 -2.15 -5.38 -4.19
C ILE A 73 -2.17 -6.44 -3.09
N ILE A 74 -1.72 -6.09 -1.87
CA ILE A 74 -1.68 -7.00 -0.73
C ILE A 74 -3.08 -7.52 -0.44
N ARG A 75 -4.06 -6.62 -0.35
CA ARG A 75 -5.47 -6.97 -0.17
C ARG A 75 -5.97 -7.94 -1.23
N ARG A 76 -5.76 -7.61 -2.51
CA ARG A 76 -6.17 -8.46 -3.64
C ARG A 76 -5.64 -9.89 -3.55
N TYR A 77 -4.42 -10.10 -3.07
CA TYR A 77 -3.80 -11.42 -3.02
C TYR A 77 -3.99 -12.16 -1.71
N ASN A 78 -4.33 -11.46 -0.62
CA ASN A 78 -4.56 -12.05 0.70
C ASN A 78 -6.05 -12.35 0.98
N GLU A 79 -7.00 -11.78 0.23
CA GLU A 79 -8.44 -12.11 0.33
C GLU A 79 -8.79 -13.49 -0.30
N LYS A 80 -7.99 -14.52 -0.02
CA LYS A 80 -8.23 -15.90 -0.44
C LYS A 80 -8.89 -16.75 0.62
#